data_AF-W1P262-F1
#
_entry.id   AF-W1P262-F1
#
_cell.length_a   1.000
_cell.length_b   1.000
_cell.length_c   1.000
_cell.angle_alpha   90.00
_cell.angle_beta   90.00
_cell.angle_gamma   90.00
#
_symmetry.space_group_name_H-M   'P 1'
#
loop_
_entity.id
_entity.type
_entity.pdbx_description
1 polymer ?
#
loop_
_entity_poly.entity_id
_entity_poly.type
_entity_poly.pdbx_seq_one_letter_code
_entity_poly.pdbx_strand_id
1 'polypeptide(L)'
;MEQILLFKYSGRPHWAKNRVYAFKGVTEKVADWGQFVKVKKEMDSLGFFSSAWSDTVLGLGSIGRVERRRPRCALDGLCVCESDLDCAPEAGLVCANGTVWSRARVCRPSKI
;
A
#
# COMPACT_ATOMS: atom_id res chain seq x y z
N MET A 1 4.13 3.97 12.19
CA MET A 1 2.89 4.73 12.48
C MET A 1 1.78 4.43 11.49
N GLU A 2 2.00 4.50 10.16
CA GLU A 2 0.96 4.23 9.15
C GLU A 2 0.20 2.91 9.37
N GLN A 3 0.88 1.79 9.61
CA GLN A 3 0.21 0.50 9.87
C GLN A 3 -0.69 0.52 11.11
N ILE A 4 -0.31 1.27 12.16
CA ILE A 4 -1.16 1.43 13.35
C ILE A 4 -2.43 2.20 12.97
N LEU A 5 -2.28 3.34 12.32
CA LEU A 5 -3.43 4.19 11.97
C LEU A 5 -4.35 3.51 10.95
N LEU A 6 -3.78 2.92 9.90
CA LEU A 6 -4.53 2.39 8.76
C LEU A 6 -5.02 0.96 8.97
N PHE A 7 -4.27 0.12 9.68
CA PHE A 7 -4.61 -1.31 9.82
C PHE A 7 -5.14 -1.67 11.21
N LYS A 8 -4.58 -1.10 12.29
CA LYS A 8 -5.11 -1.35 13.65
C LYS A 8 -6.41 -0.60 13.89
N TYR A 9 -6.50 0.65 13.45
CA TYR A 9 -7.66 1.52 13.68
C TYR A 9 -8.50 1.79 12.43
N SER A 10 -8.28 1.06 11.34
CA SER A 10 -9.04 1.17 10.10
C SER A 10 -9.14 2.60 9.54
N GLY A 11 -8.09 3.40 9.74
CA GLY A 11 -8.02 4.75 9.23
C GLY A 11 -8.01 4.81 7.70
N ARG A 12 -8.43 5.96 7.17
CA ARG A 12 -8.43 6.22 5.73
C ARG A 12 -7.09 6.83 5.29
N PRO A 13 -6.45 6.30 4.23
CA PRO A 13 -5.23 6.89 3.71
C PRO A 13 -5.54 8.24 3.06
N HIS A 14 -4.63 9.20 3.25
CA HIS A 14 -4.64 10.47 2.55
C HIS A 14 -3.99 10.30 1.17
N TRP A 15 -4.75 10.51 0.10
CA TRP A 15 -4.36 10.27 -1.29
C TRP A 15 -2.99 10.82 -1.69
N ALA A 16 -2.67 12.05 -1.28
CA ALA A 16 -1.41 12.72 -1.66
C ALA A 16 -0.26 12.59 -0.64
N LYS A 17 -0.44 11.87 0.47
CA LYS A 17 0.57 11.85 1.58
C LYS A 17 0.99 10.45 2.01
N ASN A 18 0.17 9.43 1.76
CA ASN A 18 0.49 8.07 2.16
C ASN A 18 1.20 7.29 1.06
N ARG A 19 2.01 6.31 1.49
CA ARG A 19 2.72 5.39 0.60
C ARG A 19 1.76 4.45 -0.13
N VAL A 20 2.20 3.84 -1.23
CA VAL A 20 1.35 3.00 -2.09
C VAL A 20 0.68 1.86 -1.32
N TYR A 21 1.42 1.16 -0.45
CA TYR A 21 0.85 0.04 0.32
C TYR A 21 -0.33 0.43 1.23
N ALA A 22 -0.46 1.72 1.59
CA ALA A 22 -1.55 2.24 2.42
C ALA A 22 -2.94 2.09 1.76
N PHE A 23 -2.97 2.10 0.42
CA PHE A 23 -4.18 1.98 -0.39
C PHE A 23 -4.62 0.53 -0.60
N LYS A 24 -3.93 -0.45 -0.02
CA LYS A 24 -4.42 -1.84 0.02
C LYS A 24 -5.84 -1.88 0.61
N GLY A 25 -6.78 -2.47 -0.14
CA GLY A 25 -8.19 -2.54 0.24
C GLY A 25 -8.89 -1.18 0.26
N VAL A 26 -8.47 -0.20 -0.55
CA VAL A 26 -9.06 1.16 -0.55
C VAL A 26 -10.56 1.17 -0.84
N THR A 27 -11.03 0.19 -1.64
CA THR A 27 -12.45 0.03 -2.01
C THR A 27 -13.36 -0.18 -0.80
N GLU A 28 -12.82 -0.73 0.30
CA GLU A 28 -13.54 -0.94 1.56
C GLU A 28 -13.37 0.24 2.55
N LYS A 29 -12.36 1.09 2.33
CA LYS A 29 -12.01 2.20 3.23
C LYS A 29 -12.73 3.49 2.89
N VAL A 30 -13.20 3.64 1.65
CA VAL A 30 -13.79 4.87 1.11
C VAL A 30 -15.27 4.64 0.83
N ALA A 31 -16.12 5.55 1.32
CA ALA A 31 -17.55 5.50 1.07
C ALA A 31 -17.86 5.71 -0.42
N ASP A 32 -18.97 5.14 -0.89
CA ASP A 32 -19.50 5.34 -2.24
C ASP A 32 -18.52 5.00 -3.37
N TRP A 33 -17.59 4.07 -3.11
CA TRP A 33 -16.56 3.67 -4.08
C TRP A 33 -17.14 3.25 -5.44
N GLY A 34 -18.23 2.45 -5.42
CA GLY A 34 -18.90 2.03 -6.64
C GLY A 34 -19.49 3.20 -7.45
N GLN A 35 -20.02 4.22 -6.77
CA GLN A 35 -20.54 5.42 -7.42
C GLN A 35 -19.40 6.24 -8.04
N PHE A 36 -18.26 6.38 -7.34
CA PHE A 36 -17.07 7.01 -7.90
C PHE A 36 -16.61 6.32 -9.19
N VAL A 37 -16.53 4.99 -9.19
CA VAL A 37 -16.12 4.22 -10.38
C VAL A 37 -17.11 4.39 -11.53
N LYS A 38 -18.42 4.40 -11.22
CA LYS A 38 -19.47 4.66 -12.22
C LYS A 38 -19.30 6.02 -12.88
N VAL A 39 -19.21 7.10 -12.09
CA VAL A 39 -19.03 8.48 -12.60
C VAL A 39 -17.73 8.61 -13.38
N LYS A 40 -16.63 8.03 -12.89
CA LYS A 40 -15.35 8.00 -13.63
C LYS A 40 -15.52 7.38 -15.02
N LYS A 41 -16.22 6.24 -15.13
CA LYS A 41 -16.43 5.56 -16.41
C LYS A 41 -17.34 6.35 -17.36
N GLU A 42 -18.32 7.07 -16.83
CA GLU A 42 -19.20 7.95 -17.61
C GLU A 42 -18.44 9.18 -18.14
N MET A 43 -17.57 9.78 -17.33
CA MET A 43 -16.82 11.00 -17.68
C MET A 43 -15.56 10.73 -18.52
N ASP A 44 -14.93 9.57 -18.34
CA ASP A 44 -13.68 9.18 -19.00
C ASP A 44 -13.83 7.79 -19.66
N SER A 45 -14.82 7.65 -20.55
CA SER A 45 -15.14 6.36 -21.18
C SER A 45 -14.02 5.82 -22.07
N LEU A 46 -13.17 6.71 -22.59
CA LEU A 46 -12.01 6.38 -23.43
C LEU A 46 -10.72 6.20 -22.61
N GLY A 47 -10.74 6.50 -21.31
CA GLY A 47 -9.61 6.28 -20.41
C GLY A 47 -8.45 7.27 -20.58
N PHE A 48 -8.69 8.48 -21.09
CA PHE A 48 -7.64 9.49 -21.28
C PHE A 48 -6.96 9.93 -19.99
N PHE A 49 -7.66 9.83 -18.85
CA PHE A 49 -7.13 10.18 -17.53
C PHE A 49 -6.77 8.93 -16.71
N SER A 50 -6.73 7.76 -17.35
CA SER A 50 -6.49 6.47 -16.73
C SER A 50 -5.09 5.95 -17.06
N SER A 51 -4.49 5.22 -16.12
CA SER A 51 -3.16 4.66 -16.26
C SER A 51 -3.03 3.40 -15.41
N ALA A 52 -2.07 2.53 -15.73
CA ALA A 52 -1.82 1.34 -14.92
C ALA A 52 -1.56 1.69 -13.44
N TRP A 53 -0.94 2.83 -13.16
CA TRP A 53 -0.71 3.29 -11.79
C TRP A 53 -1.99 3.74 -11.10
N SER A 54 -2.80 4.61 -11.73
CA SER A 54 -4.04 5.10 -11.13
C SER A 54 -5.04 3.97 -10.93
N ASP A 55 -5.19 3.07 -11.90
CA ASP A 55 -6.08 1.91 -11.75
C ASP A 55 -5.60 0.96 -10.65
N THR A 56 -4.29 0.83 -10.43
CA THR A 56 -3.75 0.06 -9.29
C THR A 56 -4.10 0.71 -7.96
N VAL A 57 -3.85 2.02 -7.80
CA VAL A 57 -4.12 2.76 -6.56
C VAL A 57 -5.61 2.80 -6.23
N LEU A 58 -6.46 2.88 -7.26
CA LEU A 58 -7.92 2.81 -7.15
C LEU A 58 -8.42 1.36 -6.97
N GLY A 59 -7.56 0.34 -7.06
CA GLY A 59 -8.00 -1.06 -6.95
C GLY A 59 -8.92 -1.52 -8.09
N LEU A 60 -8.78 -0.92 -9.28
CA LEU A 60 -9.55 -1.22 -10.49
C LEU A 60 -8.82 -2.18 -11.45
N GLY A 61 -7.53 -2.44 -11.24
CA GLY A 61 -6.72 -3.29 -12.10
C GLY A 61 -6.88 -4.80 -11.84
N SER A 62 -6.72 -5.60 -12.90
CA SER A 62 -6.73 -7.08 -12.87
C SER A 62 -5.62 -7.71 -12.00
N ILE A 63 -4.60 -6.93 -11.63
CA ILE A 63 -3.45 -7.37 -10.82
C ILE A 63 -3.82 -7.45 -9.33
N GLY A 64 -4.97 -6.94 -8.90
CA GLY A 64 -5.57 -7.20 -7.57
C GLY A 64 -4.74 -6.79 -6.35
N ARG A 65 -3.53 -6.28 -6.53
CA ARG A 65 -2.60 -5.92 -5.45
C ARG A 65 -2.05 -4.53 -5.71
N VAL A 66 -2.50 -3.60 -4.87
CA VAL A 66 -1.91 -2.27 -4.72
C VAL A 66 -0.42 -2.37 -4.36
N GLU A 67 -0.07 -3.41 -3.59
CA GLU A 67 1.31 -3.68 -3.22
C GLU A 67 2.12 -4.20 -4.41
N ARG A 68 3.24 -3.52 -4.71
CA ARG A 68 4.20 -3.95 -5.73
C ARG A 68 5.39 -4.64 -5.08
N ARG A 69 5.38 -5.96 -5.08
CA ARG A 69 6.42 -6.81 -4.48
C ARG A 69 7.65 -6.89 -5.38
N ARG A 70 8.79 -6.52 -4.82
CA ARG A 70 10.14 -6.64 -5.40
C ARG A 70 11.15 -6.53 -4.24
N PRO A 71 12.41 -6.97 -4.41
CA PRO A 71 13.43 -6.72 -3.39
C PRO A 71 13.44 -5.24 -3.00
N ARG A 72 13.54 -4.97 -1.69
CA ARG A 72 13.53 -3.63 -1.10
C ARG A 72 12.20 -2.87 -1.17
N CYS A 73 11.09 -3.51 -1.53
CA CYS A 73 9.79 -2.84 -1.68
C CYS A 73 9.27 -2.14 -0.41
N ALA A 74 9.67 -2.60 0.78
CA ALA A 74 9.20 -1.99 2.03
C ALA A 74 9.92 -0.66 2.30
N LEU A 75 11.18 -0.54 1.89
CA LEU A 75 11.93 0.72 1.93
C LEU A 75 11.30 1.75 0.98
N ASP A 76 10.91 1.30 -0.22
CA ASP A 76 10.23 2.12 -1.23
C ASP A 76 8.78 2.49 -0.86
N GLY A 77 8.20 1.88 0.19
CA GLY A 77 6.79 2.08 0.54
C GLY A 77 5.81 1.43 -0.45
N LEU A 78 6.24 0.43 -1.19
CA LEU A 78 5.42 -0.31 -2.14
C LEU A 78 4.76 -1.54 -1.49
N CYS A 79 5.24 -2.00 -0.35
CA CYS A 79 4.71 -3.15 0.38
C CYS A 79 4.94 -3.03 1.89
N VAL A 80 4.20 -3.79 2.68
CA VAL A 80 4.59 -4.12 4.06
C VAL A 80 5.59 -5.28 4.02
N CYS A 81 6.72 -5.20 4.72
CA CYS A 81 7.71 -6.28 4.64
C CYS A 81 7.13 -7.63 5.13
N GLU A 82 7.41 -8.69 4.38
CA GLU A 82 7.09 -10.09 4.73
C GLU A 82 8.36 -10.92 4.89
N SER A 83 9.41 -10.58 4.14
CA SER A 83 10.73 -11.22 4.18
C SER A 83 11.84 -10.19 4.33
N ASP A 84 13.04 -10.64 4.71
CA ASP A 84 14.20 -9.76 4.85
C ASP A 84 14.57 -9.11 3.52
N LEU A 85 14.38 -9.80 2.39
CA LEU A 85 14.60 -9.27 1.04
C LEU A 85 13.79 -7.98 0.74
N ASP A 86 12.68 -7.75 1.44
CA ASP A 86 11.90 -6.51 1.32
C ASP A 86 12.59 -5.30 1.99
N CYS A 87 13.61 -5.54 2.82
CA CYS A 87 14.24 -4.59 3.72
C CYS A 87 15.74 -4.31 3.46
N ALA A 88 16.37 -4.96 2.47
CA ALA A 88 17.81 -4.89 2.18
C ALA A 88 18.70 -5.57 3.25
N PRO A 89 18.70 -6.92 3.35
CA PRO A 89 19.53 -7.63 4.32
C PRO A 89 21.02 -7.43 4.08
N GLU A 90 21.44 -7.17 2.84
CA GLU A 90 22.80 -6.81 2.46
C GLU A 90 23.29 -5.51 3.13
N ALA A 91 22.36 -4.64 3.54
CA ALA A 91 22.63 -3.41 4.29
C ALA A 91 22.40 -3.58 5.80
N GLY A 92 22.27 -4.82 6.28
CA GLY A 92 22.02 -5.12 7.69
C GLY A 92 20.60 -4.82 8.16
N LEU A 93 19.61 -4.75 7.27
CA LEU A 93 18.22 -4.49 7.60
C LEU A 93 17.35 -5.73 7.39
N VAL A 94 16.56 -6.10 8.40
CA VAL A 94 15.69 -7.29 8.40
C VAL A 94 14.23 -6.90 8.62
N CYS A 95 13.32 -7.75 8.15
CA CYS A 95 11.89 -7.56 8.38
C CYS A 95 11.48 -8.13 9.73
N ALA A 96 11.05 -7.27 10.65
CA ALA A 96 10.70 -7.67 12.00
C ALA A 96 9.38 -7.07 12.48
N ASN A 97 8.88 -7.57 13.60
CA ASN A 97 7.71 -7.03 14.26
C ASN A 97 7.96 -5.60 14.79
N GLY A 98 6.94 -4.76 14.73
CA GLY A 98 6.97 -3.41 15.27
C GLY A 98 6.99 -3.38 16.80
N THR A 99 7.71 -2.42 17.37
CA THR A 99 7.89 -2.29 18.84
C THR A 99 6.61 -1.89 19.56
N VAL A 100 5.82 -0.98 19.00
CA VAL A 100 4.59 -0.44 19.64
C VAL A 100 3.35 -1.31 19.32
N TRP A 101 3.30 -1.87 18.11
CA TRP A 101 2.22 -2.77 17.70
C TRP A 101 2.86 -3.99 17.04
N SER A 102 2.83 -5.11 17.74
CA SER A 102 3.58 -6.33 17.37
C SER A 102 3.13 -6.98 16.05
N ARG A 103 1.92 -6.68 15.58
CA ARG A 103 1.44 -7.13 14.27
C ARG A 103 1.94 -6.28 13.11
N ALA A 104 2.48 -5.08 13.36
CA ALA A 104 3.13 -4.31 12.33
C ALA A 104 4.44 -5.00 11.90
N ARG A 105 4.79 -4.90 10.61
CA ARG A 105 6.06 -5.40 10.08
C ARG A 105 6.89 -4.25 9.54
N VAL A 106 8.11 -4.09 10.04
CA VAL A 106 8.99 -2.95 9.75
C VAL A 106 10.41 -3.42 9.46
N CYS A 107 11.07 -2.71 8.55
CA CYS A 107 12.50 -2.88 8.33
C CYS A 107 13.27 -2.24 9.49
N ARG A 108 14.17 -3.00 10.11
CA ARG A 108 15.01 -2.53 11.22
C ARG A 108 16.41 -3.13 11.12
N PRO A 109 17.42 -2.52 11.76
CA PRO A 109 18.75 -3.13 11.86
C PRO A 109 18.66 -4.56 12.41
N SER A 110 19.44 -5.47 11.82
CA SER A 110 19.72 -6.77 12.44
C SER A 110 20.36 -6.50 13.79
N LYS A 111 19.95 -7.28 14.80
CA LYS A 111 20.69 -7.28 16.05
C LYS A 111 22.02 -7.97 15.76
N ILE A 112 23.12 -7.27 16.02
CA ILE A 112 24.47 -7.85 16.08
C ILE A 112 24.47 -8.93 17.17
#